data_AF-A0A430VH27-F1
#
_entry.id   AF-A0A430VH27-F1
#
_cell.length_a   1.000
_cell.length_b   1.000
_cell.length_c   1.000
_cell.angle_alpha   90.00
_cell.angle_beta   90.00
_cell.angle_gamma   90.00
#
_symmetry.space_group_name_H-M   'P 1'
#
loop_
_entity.id
_entity.type
_entity.pdbx_description
1 polymer ?
#
loop_
_entity_poly.entity_id
_entity_poly.type
_entity_poly.pdbx_seq_one_letter_code
_entity_poly.pdbx_strand_id
1 'polypeptide(L)'
;EMAFVYLDGFFLKVLREGLGVERAAVYVALGVTPKGERQVLGFWLLPTENAHAWGEVLKELWERGLRRVLLLVTDGLPGIEEAIRRVYPMAGWQRCVVHMVRSSLGQVRSRDRALLAQDLKGVYMAGSRQEALGALERLREA
;
A
#
# COMPACT_ATOMS: atom_id res chain seq x y z
N GLU A 1 10.55 11.68 -11.93
CA GLU A 1 9.47 12.13 -11.03
C GLU A 1 8.32 11.13 -11.09
N MET A 2 7.53 10.99 -10.04
CA MET A 2 6.32 10.15 -10.00
C MET A 2 5.16 10.91 -9.34
N ALA A 3 3.95 10.75 -9.86
CA ALA A 3 2.75 11.23 -9.20
C ALA A 3 2.35 10.29 -8.05
N PHE A 4 2.36 8.99 -8.30
CA PHE A 4 2.06 7.98 -7.28
C PHE A 4 3.16 6.92 -7.26
N VAL A 5 3.49 6.42 -6.08
CA VAL A 5 4.27 5.19 -5.92
C VAL A 5 3.51 4.28 -4.97
N TYR A 6 3.08 3.13 -5.48
CA TYR A 6 2.48 2.07 -4.68
C TYR A 6 3.58 1.14 -4.19
N LEU A 7 3.62 0.93 -2.87
CA LEU A 7 4.46 -0.08 -2.23
C LEU A 7 3.55 -1.20 -1.76
N ASP A 8 3.82 -2.41 -2.22
CA ASP A 8 3.03 -3.60 -1.87
C ASP A 8 3.94 -4.80 -1.64
N GLY A 9 3.48 -5.72 -0.79
CA GLY A 9 4.18 -6.90 -0.35
C GLY A 9 3.32 -8.15 -0.52
N PHE A 10 3.89 -9.23 -1.07
CA PHE A 10 3.23 -10.52 -1.06
C PHE A 10 4.21 -11.66 -0.81
N PHE A 11 3.71 -12.80 -0.32
CA PHE A 11 4.57 -13.93 0.01
C PHE A 11 4.55 -15.00 -1.06
N LEU A 12 5.72 -15.50 -1.44
CA LEU A 12 5.89 -16.67 -2.30
C LEU A 12 6.63 -17.79 -1.57
N LYS A 13 6.40 -19.02 -2.03
CA LYS A 13 7.27 -20.15 -1.70
C LYS A 13 8.41 -20.17 -2.71
N VAL A 14 9.65 -20.08 -2.23
CA VAL A 14 10.86 -20.02 -3.06
C VAL A 14 11.70 -21.25 -2.73
N LEU A 15 12.03 -22.02 -3.77
CA LEU A 15 13.00 -23.10 -3.65
C LEU A 15 14.41 -22.50 -3.70
N ARG A 16 15.18 -22.69 -2.65
CA ARG A 16 16.61 -22.34 -2.58
C ARG A 16 17.43 -23.62 -2.62
N GLU A 17 18.38 -23.68 -3.54
CA GLU A 17 19.29 -24.81 -3.66
C GLU A 17 20.03 -25.03 -2.32
N GLY A 18 20.03 -26.27 -1.83
CA GLY A 18 20.64 -26.63 -0.55
C GLY A 18 19.85 -26.26 0.73
N LEU A 19 18.83 -25.40 0.66
CA LEU A 19 18.03 -24.97 1.82
C LEU A 19 16.56 -25.43 1.77
N GLY A 20 16.10 -25.91 0.61
CA GLY A 20 14.73 -26.36 0.43
C GLY A 20 13.76 -25.20 0.15
N VAL A 21 12.48 -25.40 0.46
CA VAL A 21 11.41 -24.43 0.16
C VAL A 21 11.19 -23.51 1.35
N GLU A 22 11.39 -22.21 1.14
CA GLU A 22 11.18 -21.17 2.14
C GLU A 22 10.04 -20.23 1.73
N ARG A 23 9.40 -19.59 2.72
CA ARG A 23 8.46 -18.51 2.46
C ARG A 23 9.22 -17.18 2.47
N ALA A 24 9.14 -16.42 1.38
CA ALA A 24 9.83 -15.15 1.22
C ALA A 24 8.84 -14.03 0.87
N ALA A 25 9.13 -12.82 1.33
CA ALA A 25 8.38 -11.61 0.99
C ALA A 25 8.92 -11.01 -0.30
N VAL A 26 8.02 -10.76 -1.26
CA VAL A 26 8.28 -10.01 -2.49
C VAL A 26 7.73 -8.61 -2.27
N TYR A 27 8.65 -7.65 -2.23
CA TYR A 27 8.37 -6.23 -2.18
C TYR A 27 8.25 -5.73 -3.61
N VAL A 28 7.24 -4.95 -3.94
CA VAL A 28 7.08 -4.34 -5.27
C VAL A 28 6.82 -2.85 -5.13
N ALA A 29 7.56 -2.06 -5.91
CA ALA A 29 7.32 -0.63 -6.07
C ALA A 29 6.79 -0.36 -7.48
N LEU A 30 5.54 0.11 -7.57
CA LEU A 30 4.89 0.49 -8.83
C LEU A 30 4.72 2.01 -8.88
N GLY A 31 5.37 2.65 -9.85
CA GLY A 31 5.27 4.08 -10.12
C GLY A 31 4.18 4.41 -11.12
N VAL A 32 3.53 5.55 -10.93
CA VAL A 32 2.63 6.18 -11.90
C VAL A 32 3.15 7.58 -12.20
N THR A 33 3.43 7.86 -13.47
CA THR A 33 3.91 9.17 -13.91
C THR A 33 2.80 10.21 -13.83
N PRO A 34 3.10 11.52 -13.84
CA PRO A 34 2.08 12.56 -13.95
C PRO A 34 1.18 12.46 -15.19
N LYS A 35 1.62 11.73 -16.22
CA LYS A 35 0.83 11.44 -17.43
C LYS A 35 -0.08 10.21 -17.27
N GLY A 36 -0.04 9.53 -16.13
CA GLY A 36 -0.82 8.32 -15.85
C GLY A 36 -0.17 7.01 -16.32
N GLU A 37 1.07 7.05 -16.81
CA GLU A 37 1.78 5.86 -17.28
C GLU A 37 2.28 5.05 -16.08
N ARG A 38 2.12 3.72 -16.13
CA ARG A 38 2.51 2.82 -15.05
C ARG A 38 3.85 2.17 -15.36
N GLN A 39 4.72 2.09 -14.37
CA GLN A 39 6.01 1.42 -14.50
C GLN A 39 6.40 0.70 -13.21
N VAL A 40 6.94 -0.51 -13.33
CA VAL A 40 7.55 -1.22 -12.21
C VAL A 40 8.90 -0.57 -11.92
N LEU A 41 9.07 0.00 -10.74
CA LEU A 41 10.30 0.65 -10.31
C LEU A 41 11.32 -0.36 -9.79
N GLY A 42 10.83 -1.46 -9.22
CA GLY A 42 11.64 -2.57 -8.77
C GLY A 42 10.82 -3.61 -8.02
N PHE A 43 11.45 -4.74 -7.79
CA PHE A 43 10.99 -5.75 -6.85
C PHE A 43 12.17 -6.30 -6.07
N TRP A 44 11.93 -6.69 -4.82
CA TRP A 44 12.96 -7.21 -3.92
C TRP A 44 12.45 -8.46 -3.23
N LEU A 45 13.30 -9.48 -3.14
CA LEU A 45 13.01 -10.70 -2.41
C LEU A 45 13.71 -10.67 -1.07
N LEU A 46 12.95 -10.51 0.01
CA LEU A 46 13.45 -10.41 1.37
C LEU A 46 12.87 -11.52 2.26
N PRO A 47 13.53 -11.90 3.36
CA PRO A 47 13.04 -12.97 4.23
C PRO A 47 11.67 -12.67 4.87
N THR A 48 11.43 -11.42 5.23
CA THR A 48 10.19 -10.99 5.89
C THR A 48 9.85 -9.54 5.55
N GLU A 49 8.61 -9.16 5.76
CA GLU A 49 8.15 -7.79 5.59
C GLU A 49 8.30 -6.97 6.87
N ASN A 50 9.00 -5.83 6.80
CA ASN A 50 9.10 -4.86 7.89
C ASN A 50 9.43 -3.44 7.37
N ALA A 51 9.16 -2.43 8.20
CA ALA A 51 9.36 -1.02 7.84
C ALA A 51 10.83 -0.64 7.63
N HIS A 52 11.77 -1.30 8.33
CA HIS A 52 13.20 -1.04 8.14
C HIS A 52 13.64 -1.44 6.73
N ALA A 53 13.28 -2.64 6.28
CA ALA A 53 13.53 -3.11 4.92
C ALA A 53 12.89 -2.23 3.85
N TRP A 54 11.67 -1.73 4.08
CA TRP A 54 11.07 -0.73 3.18
C TRP A 54 11.86 0.58 3.14
N GLY A 55 12.44 1.02 4.26
CA GLY A 55 13.34 2.17 4.30
C GLY A 55 14.56 2.00 3.40
N GLU A 56 15.18 0.82 3.41
CA GLU A 56 16.32 0.52 2.52
C GLU A 56 15.88 0.50 1.04
N VAL A 57 14.73 -0.10 0.72
CA VAL A 57 14.15 -0.06 -0.64
C VAL A 57 13.91 1.37 -1.11
N LEU A 58 13.35 2.22 -0.25
CA LEU A 58 13.10 3.63 -0.56
C LEU A 58 14.40 4.41 -0.81
N LYS A 59 15.43 4.14 0.01
CA LYS A 59 16.76 4.72 -0.14
C LYS A 59 17.42 4.29 -1.45
N GLU A 60 17.33 3.01 -1.82
CA GLU A 60 17.83 2.54 -3.11
C GLU A 60 17.13 3.25 -4.28
N LEU A 61 15.80 3.37 -4.24
CA LEU A 61 15.06 4.12 -5.26
C LEU A 61 15.50 5.58 -5.37
N TRP A 62 15.80 6.21 -4.23
CA TRP A 62 16.32 7.57 -4.18
C TRP A 62 17.71 7.69 -4.81
N GLU A 63 18.61 6.76 -4.48
CA GLU A 63 19.95 6.66 -5.05
C GLU A 63 19.90 6.42 -6.57
N ARG A 64 18.94 5.63 -7.04
CA ARG A 64 18.64 5.40 -8.47
C ARG A 64 18.03 6.61 -9.20
N GLY A 65 17.79 7.72 -8.50
CA GLY A 65 17.36 8.99 -9.10
C GLY A 65 15.87 9.30 -8.96
N LEU A 66 15.09 8.49 -8.24
CA LEU A 66 13.72 8.84 -7.90
C LEU A 66 13.72 9.93 -6.81
N ARG A 67 13.83 11.20 -7.21
CA ARG A 67 13.94 12.33 -6.26
C ARG A 67 12.63 13.03 -5.92
N ARG A 68 11.63 12.87 -6.78
CA ARG A 68 10.34 13.56 -6.65
C ARG A 68 9.20 12.57 -6.77
N VAL A 69 8.45 12.42 -5.69
CA VAL A 69 7.24 11.62 -5.57
C VAL A 69 6.19 12.50 -4.91
N LEU A 70 5.00 12.61 -5.51
CA LEU A 70 3.91 13.41 -4.92
C LEU A 70 3.21 12.65 -3.79
N LEU A 71 2.86 11.37 -4.01
CA LEU A 71 2.16 10.54 -3.03
C LEU A 71 2.71 9.11 -3.01
N LEU A 72 3.13 8.62 -1.85
CA LEU A 72 3.37 7.21 -1.61
C LEU A 72 2.13 6.55 -1.01
N VAL A 73 1.75 5.40 -1.58
CA VAL A 73 0.58 4.63 -1.17
C VAL A 73 1.02 3.26 -0.70
N THR A 74 0.72 2.91 0.55
CA THR A 74 1.14 1.63 1.16
C THR A 74 -0.03 0.93 1.83
N ASP A 75 0.09 -0.35 2.19
CA ASP A 75 -0.89 -1.06 3.02
C ASP A 75 -1.01 -0.50 4.46
N GLY A 76 -0.02 0.31 4.87
CA GLY A 76 0.08 0.93 6.18
C GLY A 76 0.63 0.00 7.24
N LEU A 77 1.60 -0.85 6.89
CA LEU A 77 2.49 -1.52 7.82
C LEU A 77 3.00 -0.57 8.94
N PRO A 78 2.99 -0.97 10.22
CA PRO A 78 3.50 -0.12 11.29
C PRO A 78 4.93 0.37 11.04
N GLY A 79 5.17 1.68 11.20
CA GLY A 79 6.50 2.29 10.99
C GLY A 79 6.80 2.72 9.55
N ILE A 80 5.93 2.39 8.58
CA ILE A 80 6.18 2.71 7.16
C ILE A 80 6.12 4.21 6.87
N GLU A 81 5.22 4.94 7.52
CA GLU A 81 5.09 6.38 7.33
C GLU A 81 6.36 7.10 7.77
N GLU A 82 6.91 6.72 8.91
CA GLU A 82 8.17 7.25 9.43
C GLU A 82 9.35 6.92 8.51
N ALA A 83 9.41 5.68 7.98
CA ALA A 83 10.42 5.28 7.00
C ALA A 83 10.33 6.12 5.71
N ILE A 84 9.11 6.36 5.22
CA ILE A 84 8.86 7.21 4.05
C ILE A 84 9.30 8.65 4.32
N ARG A 85 8.88 9.24 5.42
CA ARG A 85 9.23 10.64 5.76
C ARG A 85 10.73 10.87 5.92
N ARG A 86 11.49 9.85 6.31
CA ARG A 86 12.97 9.93 6.38
C ARG A 86 13.63 10.04 5.01
N VAL A 87 13.09 9.37 3.98
CA VAL A 87 13.69 9.34 2.64
C VAL A 87 13.04 10.34 1.69
N TYR A 88 11.72 10.49 1.74
CA TYR A 88 10.90 11.36 0.91
C TYR A 88 10.10 12.35 1.77
N PRO A 89 10.74 13.30 2.46
CA PRO A 89 10.07 14.21 3.41
C PRO A 89 9.01 15.11 2.77
N MET A 90 9.09 15.34 1.45
CA MET A 90 8.17 16.19 0.69
C MET A 90 7.02 15.41 0.05
N ALA A 91 7.05 14.08 0.08
CA ALA A 91 5.98 13.28 -0.48
C ALA A 91 4.85 13.13 0.55
N GLY A 92 3.61 13.19 0.08
CA GLY A 92 2.47 12.76 0.88
C GLY A 92 2.55 11.25 1.12
N TRP A 93 1.87 10.79 2.18
CA TRP A 93 1.62 9.38 2.42
C TRP A 93 0.14 9.13 2.61
N GLN A 94 -0.35 8.02 2.06
CA GLN A 94 -1.71 7.55 2.24
C GLN A 94 -1.75 6.02 2.37
N ARG A 95 -2.57 5.50 3.29
CA ARG A 95 -2.92 4.08 3.30
C ARG A 95 -3.82 3.73 2.12
N CYS A 96 -3.50 2.64 1.43
CA CYS A 96 -4.22 2.13 0.28
C CYS A 96 -5.66 1.76 0.64
N VAL A 97 -6.62 2.41 -0.02
CA VAL A 97 -8.06 2.15 0.16
C VAL A 97 -8.40 0.71 -0.22
N VAL A 98 -7.76 0.14 -1.25
CA VAL A 98 -8.01 -1.26 -1.64
C VAL A 98 -7.62 -2.23 -0.53
N HIS A 99 -6.47 -2.02 0.12
CA HIS A 99 -6.05 -2.83 1.26
C HIS A 99 -6.96 -2.62 2.47
N MET A 100 -7.39 -1.38 2.73
CA MET A 100 -8.36 -1.08 3.79
C MET A 100 -9.68 -1.83 3.57
N VAL A 101 -10.26 -1.74 2.38
CA VAL A 101 -11.52 -2.42 2.04
C VAL A 101 -11.36 -3.93 2.15
N ARG A 102 -10.29 -4.51 1.58
CA ARG A 102 -10.04 -5.96 1.69
C ARG A 102 -9.90 -6.41 3.15
N SER A 103 -9.19 -5.64 3.98
CA SER A 103 -9.05 -5.91 5.40
C SER A 103 -10.40 -5.92 6.11
N SER A 104 -11.23 -4.90 5.88
CA SER A 104 -12.59 -4.80 6.44
C SER A 104 -13.50 -5.95 6.00
N LEU A 105 -13.49 -6.33 4.71
CA LEU A 105 -14.28 -7.46 4.20
C LEU A 105 -13.86 -8.81 4.78
N GLY A 106 -12.60 -8.92 5.23
CA GLY A 106 -12.09 -10.10 5.94
C GLY A 106 -12.66 -10.26 7.34
N GLN A 107 -13.23 -9.20 7.93
CA GLN A 107 -13.80 -9.23 9.29
C GLN A 107 -15.28 -9.64 9.33
N VAL A 108 -15.93 -9.80 8.18
CA VAL A 108 -17.35 -10.16 8.08
C VAL A 108 -17.58 -11.50 7.40
N ARG A 109 -18.77 -12.07 7.63
CA ARG A 109 -19.19 -13.33 7.00
C ARG A 109 -19.34 -13.13 5.50
N SER A 110 -19.14 -14.19 4.72
CA SER A 110 -19.16 -14.13 3.26
C SER A 110 -20.46 -13.54 2.68
N ARG A 111 -21.61 -13.82 3.32
CA ARG A 111 -22.92 -13.30 2.90
C ARG A 111 -23.06 -11.78 3.05
N ASP A 112 -22.31 -11.17 3.97
CA ASP A 112 -22.41 -9.75 4.33
C ASP A 112 -21.36 -8.90 3.57
N ARG A 113 -20.38 -9.54 2.90
CA ARG A 113 -19.28 -8.87 2.20
C ARG A 113 -19.76 -7.92 1.09
N ALA A 114 -20.78 -8.31 0.34
CA ALA A 114 -21.27 -7.49 -0.76
C ALA A 114 -21.92 -6.19 -0.25
N LEU A 115 -22.69 -6.28 0.83
CA LEU A 115 -23.31 -5.13 1.49
C LEU A 115 -22.22 -4.20 2.06
N LEU A 116 -21.28 -4.74 2.85
CA LEU A 116 -20.19 -3.95 3.41
C LEU A 116 -19.32 -3.28 2.32
N ALA A 117 -19.07 -3.97 1.20
CA ALA A 117 -18.31 -3.39 0.10
C ALA A 117 -19.03 -2.19 -0.54
N GLN A 118 -20.36 -2.25 -0.64
CA GLN A 118 -21.18 -1.15 -1.13
C GLN A 118 -21.16 0.04 -0.16
N ASP A 119 -21.29 -0.21 1.13
CA ASP A 119 -21.26 0.86 2.15
C ASP A 119 -19.88 1.54 2.21
N LEU A 120 -18.81 0.75 2.21
CA LEU A 120 -17.44 1.28 2.17
C LEU A 120 -17.19 2.09 0.88
N LYS A 121 -17.78 1.69 -0.25
CA LYS A 121 -17.72 2.48 -1.50
C LYS A 121 -18.35 3.85 -1.32
N GLY A 122 -19.46 3.96 -0.58
CA GLY A 122 -20.06 5.23 -0.21
C GLY A 122 -19.13 6.14 0.58
N VAL A 123 -18.21 5.59 1.36
CA VAL A 123 -17.22 6.36 2.13
C VAL A 123 -16.11 6.92 1.22
N TYR A 124 -15.40 6.07 0.48
CA TYR A 124 -14.21 6.51 -0.27
C TYR A 124 -14.52 7.16 -1.62
N MET A 125 -15.76 7.07 -2.12
CA MET A 125 -16.21 7.76 -3.34
C MET A 125 -17.02 9.03 -3.06
N ALA A 126 -17.17 9.43 -1.78
CA ALA A 126 -17.90 10.63 -1.41
C ALA A 126 -17.28 11.90 -2.03
N GLY A 127 -18.12 12.88 -2.37
CA GLY A 127 -17.69 14.12 -3.03
C GLY A 127 -16.94 15.08 -2.11
N SER A 128 -17.08 14.88 -0.79
CA SER A 128 -16.42 15.70 0.22
C SER A 128 -16.05 14.89 1.46
N ARG A 129 -15.12 15.43 2.26
CA ARG A 129 -14.73 14.83 3.55
C ARG A 129 -15.92 14.73 4.51
N GLN A 130 -16.82 15.72 4.49
CA GLN A 130 -18.01 15.73 5.35
C GLN A 130 -18.97 14.60 4.97
N GLU A 131 -19.23 14.41 3.68
CA GLU A 131 -20.04 13.30 3.19
C GLU A 131 -19.40 11.94 3.50
N ALA A 132 -18.08 11.80 3.35
CA ALA A 132 -17.35 10.59 3.69
C ALA A 132 -17.50 10.22 5.18
N LEU A 133 -17.39 11.20 6.07
CA LEU A 133 -17.57 11.02 7.51
C LEU A 133 -19.01 10.62 7.84
N GLY A 134 -20.00 11.28 7.24
CA GLY A 134 -21.41 10.90 7.44
C GLY A 134 -21.73 9.49 6.90
N ALA A 135 -21.12 9.08 5.79
CA ALA A 135 -21.24 7.71 5.29
C ALA A 135 -20.58 6.69 6.24
N LEU A 136 -19.43 7.04 6.82
CA LEU A 136 -18.74 6.22 7.80
C LEU A 136 -19.54 6.09 9.11
N GLU A 137 -20.18 7.15 9.57
CA GLU A 137 -21.05 7.14 10.76
C GLU A 137 -22.25 6.20 10.55
N ARG A 138 -22.95 6.32 9.40
CA ARG A 138 -24.06 5.41 9.06
C ARG A 138 -23.63 3.95 9.03
N LEU A 139 -22.42 3.66 8.52
CA LEU A 139 -21.88 2.30 8.52
C LEU A 139 -21.58 1.78 9.94
N ARG A 140 -21.24 2.65 10.89
CA ARG A 140 -20.97 2.25 12.28
C ARG A 140 -22.25 1.97 13.09
N GLU A 141 -23.37 2.54 12.67
CA GLU A 141 -24.68 2.37 13.30
C GLU A 141 -25.46 1.16 12.79
N ALA A 142 -25.08 0.62 11.62
CA ALA A 142 -25.67 -0.57 10.99
C ALA A 142 -25.15 -1.88 11.59
#